data_AF-A0A1V5BAV2-F1
#
_entry.id   AF-A0A1V5BAV2-F1
#
_cell.length_a   1.000
_cell.length_b   1.000
_cell.length_c   1.000
_cell.angle_alpha   90.00
_cell.angle_beta   90.00
_cell.angle_gamma   90.00
#
_symmetry.space_group_name_H-M   'P 1'
#
loop_
_entity.id
_entity.type
_entity.pdbx_description
1 polymer ?
#
loop_
_entity_poly.entity_id
_entity_poly.type
_entity_poly.pdbx_seq_one_letter_code
_entity_poly.pdbx_strand_id
1 'polypeptide(L)'
;METKTKEASWMVKEMLAEQQRIKQAVDETAANAQAEAQRIKEKMPLPLAESEGKFEARFVQALIEVMTGRPTTGKPDMVKMPETIYERIVLVLSSTGQFYYRVTPQGCTCKGYAYRNNCRHYKLAFPELAAERDAVKAKASPKAAKPKPKAAKKLSPEQAKEAVTQALKGKYPLFKYVRSGEMMDSITLRIAYKEEYTPAEDAQVREMRAAAQAAAPDVEIYISNM
;
A
#
# COMPACT_ATOMS: atom_id res chain seq x y z
N MET A 1 17.87 -35.85 -73.60
CA MET A 1 17.01 -34.96 -72.79
C MET A 1 17.31 -35.18 -71.29
N GLU A 2 18.53 -34.92 -70.80
CA GLU A 2 18.93 -35.30 -69.41
C GLU A 2 19.59 -34.17 -68.61
N THR A 3 19.67 -32.95 -69.14
CA THR A 3 20.37 -31.83 -68.48
C THR A 3 19.50 -31.08 -67.47
N LYS A 4 18.19 -30.96 -67.71
CA LYS A 4 17.27 -30.17 -66.86
C LYS A 4 17.07 -30.73 -65.45
N THR A 5 17.17 -32.04 -65.26
CA THR A 5 16.93 -32.69 -63.96
C THR A 5 18.10 -32.53 -62.98
N LYS A 6 19.33 -32.38 -63.49
CA LYS A 6 20.53 -32.18 -62.66
C LYS A 6 20.61 -30.76 -62.10
N GLU A 7 20.19 -29.75 -62.87
CA GLU A 7 20.16 -28.35 -62.43
C GLU A 7 19.16 -28.12 -61.29
N ALA A 8 17.97 -28.73 -61.37
CA ALA A 8 16.97 -28.66 -60.31
C ALA A 8 17.44 -29.34 -59.00
N SER A 9 18.20 -30.43 -59.11
CA SER A 9 18.74 -31.16 -57.94
C SER A 9 19.82 -30.36 -57.20
N TRP A 10 20.65 -29.60 -57.92
CA TRP A 10 21.66 -28.71 -57.35
C TRP A 10 21.03 -27.51 -56.64
N MET A 11 20.08 -26.81 -57.28
CA MET A 11 19.41 -25.66 -56.67
C MET A 11 18.64 -26.04 -55.40
N VAL A 12 18.00 -27.20 -55.36
CA VAL A 12 17.32 -27.69 -54.15
C VAL A 12 18.32 -27.96 -53.02
N LYS A 13 19.49 -28.53 -53.33
CA LYS A 13 20.55 -28.72 -52.33
C LYS A 13 21.11 -27.39 -51.81
N GLU A 14 21.31 -26.42 -52.69
CA GLU A 14 21.81 -25.09 -52.32
C GLU A 14 20.78 -24.33 -51.48
N MET A 15 19.49 -24.41 -51.81
CA MET A 15 18.41 -23.80 -51.04
C MET A 15 18.26 -24.42 -49.64
N LEU A 16 18.42 -25.75 -49.52
CA LEU A 16 18.43 -26.43 -48.21
C LEU A 16 19.65 -26.04 -47.38
N ALA A 17 20.82 -25.93 -48.00
CA ALA A 17 22.03 -25.45 -47.34
C ALA A 17 21.88 -23.99 -46.86
N GLU A 18 21.26 -23.13 -47.66
CA GLU A 18 20.96 -21.75 -47.27
C GLU A 18 19.95 -21.67 -46.13
N GLN A 19 18.89 -22.46 -46.17
CA GLN A 19 17.92 -22.53 -45.07
C GLN A 19 18.56 -23.01 -43.77
N GLN A 20 19.51 -23.96 -43.85
CA GLN A 20 20.30 -24.39 -42.69
C GLN A 20 21.22 -23.29 -42.15
N ARG A 21 21.89 -22.52 -43.03
CA ARG A 21 22.71 -21.36 -42.63
C ARG A 21 21.87 -20.29 -41.94
N ILE A 22 20.71 -19.97 -42.48
CA ILE A 22 19.78 -19.01 -41.87
C ILE A 22 19.31 -19.51 -40.50
N LYS A 23 18.96 -20.79 -40.39
CA LYS A 23 18.54 -21.38 -39.12
C LYS A 23 19.64 -21.30 -38.07
N GLN A 24 20.88 -21.64 -38.43
CA GLN A 24 22.03 -21.51 -37.53
C GLN A 24 22.26 -20.06 -37.10
N ALA A 25 22.19 -19.11 -38.02
CA ALA A 25 22.32 -17.69 -37.70
C ALA A 25 21.23 -17.22 -36.73
N VAL A 26 19.97 -17.63 -36.95
CA VAL A 26 18.84 -17.30 -36.06
C VAL A 26 19.04 -17.91 -34.67
N ASP A 27 19.43 -19.18 -34.59
CA ASP A 27 19.69 -19.89 -33.33
C ASP A 27 20.85 -19.22 -32.55
N GLU A 28 21.92 -18.82 -33.23
CA GLU A 28 23.03 -18.06 -32.64
C GLU A 28 22.59 -16.67 -32.13
N THR A 29 21.73 -16.00 -32.89
CA THR A 29 21.22 -14.67 -32.49
C THR A 29 20.32 -14.79 -31.27
N ALA A 30 19.47 -15.83 -31.23
CA ALA A 30 18.62 -16.15 -30.09
C ALA A 30 19.44 -16.53 -28.85
N ALA A 31 20.50 -17.33 -29.01
CA ALA A 31 21.42 -17.69 -27.94
C ALA A 31 22.15 -16.47 -27.38
N ASN A 32 22.63 -15.56 -28.24
CA ASN A 32 23.26 -14.32 -27.82
C ASN A 32 22.30 -13.40 -27.07
N ALA A 33 21.05 -13.26 -27.54
CA ALA A 33 20.03 -12.48 -26.85
C ALA A 33 19.66 -13.08 -25.48
N GLN A 34 19.60 -14.41 -25.37
CA GLN A 34 19.40 -15.08 -24.08
C GLN A 34 20.57 -14.90 -23.13
N ALA A 35 21.81 -15.00 -23.62
CA ALA A 35 23.01 -14.78 -22.82
C ALA A 35 23.11 -13.33 -22.33
N GLU A 36 22.73 -12.35 -23.17
CA GLU A 36 22.66 -10.95 -22.77
C GLU A 36 21.56 -10.69 -21.74
N ALA A 37 20.37 -11.28 -21.92
CA ALA A 37 19.30 -11.22 -20.93
C ALA A 37 19.71 -11.83 -19.58
N GLN A 38 20.46 -12.94 -19.58
CA GLN A 38 21.02 -13.55 -18.37
C GLN A 38 22.07 -12.64 -17.71
N ARG A 39 22.98 -12.03 -18.49
CA ARG A 39 23.96 -11.06 -17.97
C ARG A 39 23.30 -9.83 -17.37
N ILE A 40 22.21 -9.35 -17.97
CA ILE A 40 21.42 -8.23 -17.42
C ILE A 40 20.73 -8.66 -16.12
N LYS A 41 20.16 -9.86 -16.07
CA LYS A 41 19.55 -10.44 -14.86
C LYS A 41 20.55 -10.63 -13.72
N GLU A 42 21.80 -10.97 -14.02
CA GLU A 42 22.87 -11.10 -13.03
C GLU A 42 23.42 -9.75 -12.56
N LYS A 43 23.58 -8.77 -13.46
CA LYS A 43 24.09 -7.43 -13.11
C LYS A 43 23.05 -6.55 -12.41
N MET A 44 21.78 -6.77 -12.68
CA MET A 44 20.65 -6.12 -12.00
C MET A 44 19.76 -7.22 -11.43
N PRO A 45 20.05 -7.74 -10.22
CA PRO A 45 19.08 -8.57 -9.54
C PRO A 45 17.78 -7.78 -9.49
N LEU A 46 16.73 -8.35 -10.09
CA LEU A 46 15.37 -7.86 -9.91
C LEU A 46 15.20 -7.65 -8.40
N PRO A 47 14.90 -6.42 -7.93
CA PRO A 47 14.73 -6.20 -6.50
C PRO A 47 13.72 -7.22 -6.01
N LEU A 48 14.03 -7.89 -4.88
CA LEU A 48 13.07 -8.76 -4.22
C LEU A 48 11.72 -8.03 -4.20
N ALA A 49 10.65 -8.75 -4.51
CA ALA A 49 9.28 -8.24 -4.56
C ALA A 49 8.74 -7.84 -3.17
N GLU A 50 9.53 -7.11 -2.39
CA GLU A 50 9.16 -6.40 -1.17
C GLU A 50 8.79 -4.94 -1.45
N SER A 51 8.76 -4.49 -2.72
CA SER A 51 8.21 -3.18 -3.02
C SER A 51 6.70 -3.26 -2.81
N GLU A 52 6.21 -2.72 -1.68
CA GLU A 52 4.81 -2.53 -1.28
C GLU A 52 3.98 -1.78 -2.37
N GLY A 53 3.78 -2.37 -3.56
CA GLY A 53 3.17 -1.75 -4.74
C GLY A 53 3.59 -0.31 -5.02
N LYS A 54 4.89 0.00 -4.86
CA LYS A 54 5.53 1.26 -5.25
C LYS A 54 6.53 0.95 -6.36
N PHE A 55 6.41 1.62 -7.49
CA PHE A 55 7.28 1.42 -8.64
C PHE A 55 8.05 2.69 -8.94
N GLU A 56 9.35 2.60 -9.19
CA GLU A 56 10.11 3.79 -9.58
C GLU A 56 9.64 4.32 -10.94
N ALA A 57 9.69 5.65 -11.11
CA ALA A 57 9.27 6.28 -12.34
C ALA A 57 10.00 5.74 -13.58
N ARG A 58 11.27 5.34 -13.45
CA ARG A 58 12.06 4.78 -14.55
C ARG A 58 11.52 3.43 -15.05
N PHE A 59 11.09 2.57 -14.12
CA PHE A 59 10.48 1.28 -14.49
C PHE A 59 9.12 1.48 -15.17
N VAL A 60 8.30 2.40 -14.67
CA VAL A 60 7.00 2.70 -15.28
C VAL A 60 7.17 3.35 -16.65
N GLN A 61 8.17 4.22 -16.82
CA GLN A 61 8.53 4.79 -18.11
C GLN A 61 8.90 3.69 -19.12
N ALA A 62 9.81 2.78 -18.77
CA ALA A 62 10.14 1.64 -19.63
C ALA A 62 8.92 0.77 -19.95
N LEU A 63 8.03 0.55 -18.98
CA LEU A 63 6.79 -0.19 -19.18
C LEU A 63 5.85 0.51 -20.18
N ILE A 64 5.71 1.83 -20.10
CA ILE A 64 4.93 2.62 -21.08
C ILE A 64 5.55 2.50 -22.47
N GLU A 65 6.87 2.56 -22.59
CA GLU A 65 7.56 2.43 -23.86
C GLU A 65 7.34 1.06 -24.49
N VAL A 66 7.39 -0.01 -23.68
CA VAL A 66 7.06 -1.38 -24.12
C VAL A 66 5.59 -1.48 -24.55
N MET A 67 4.67 -0.90 -23.79
CA MET A 67 3.23 -0.96 -24.09
C MET A 67 2.84 -0.14 -25.32
N THR A 68 3.52 0.97 -25.58
CA THR A 68 3.16 1.91 -26.64
C THR A 68 4.06 1.80 -27.87
N GLY A 69 5.19 1.10 -27.77
CA GLY A 69 6.22 1.02 -28.80
C GLY A 69 6.89 2.36 -29.11
N ARG A 70 6.75 3.37 -28.24
CA ARG A 70 7.25 4.72 -28.47
C ARG A 70 8.07 5.21 -27.28
N PRO A 71 9.21 5.87 -27.51
CA PRO A 71 9.98 6.49 -26.44
C PRO A 71 9.13 7.54 -25.74
N THR A 72 9.14 7.52 -24.40
CA THR A 72 8.30 8.37 -23.57
C THR A 72 9.19 9.27 -22.75
N THR A 73 9.21 10.57 -23.05
CA THR A 73 10.03 11.57 -22.32
C THR A 73 9.33 12.15 -21.08
N GLY A 74 8.00 12.04 -21.00
CA GLY A 74 7.19 12.55 -19.89
C GLY A 74 6.87 11.49 -18.84
N LYS A 75 6.64 11.92 -17.59
CA LYS A 75 6.09 11.07 -16.53
C LYS A 75 4.57 11.29 -16.47
N PRO A 76 3.73 10.44 -17.09
CA PRO A 76 2.30 10.62 -17.04
C PRO A 76 1.79 10.47 -15.61
N ASP A 77 0.83 11.29 -15.19
CA ASP A 77 0.28 11.24 -13.83
C ASP A 77 -0.44 9.91 -13.53
N MET A 78 -0.95 9.26 -14.58
CA MET A 78 -1.71 8.02 -14.47
C MET A 78 -1.46 7.13 -15.69
N VAL A 79 -1.21 5.85 -15.43
CA VAL A 79 -1.03 4.81 -16.44
C VAL A 79 -2.06 3.71 -16.18
N LYS A 80 -2.93 3.48 -17.16
CA LYS A 80 -3.88 2.37 -17.10
C LYS A 80 -3.20 1.14 -17.69
N MET A 81 -3.05 0.09 -16.88
CA MET A 81 -2.53 -1.17 -17.37
C MET A 81 -3.57 -1.84 -18.28
N PRO A 82 -3.15 -2.69 -19.23
CA PRO A 82 -4.09 -3.49 -20.01
C PRO A 82 -4.95 -4.32 -19.06
N GLU A 83 -6.23 -4.48 -19.40
CA GLU A 83 -7.13 -5.27 -18.58
C GLU A 83 -6.68 -6.74 -18.60
N THR A 84 -6.37 -7.27 -17.42
CA THR A 84 -6.08 -8.68 -17.25
C THR A 84 -7.33 -9.38 -16.73
N ILE A 85 -7.43 -10.69 -16.94
CA ILE A 85 -8.50 -11.53 -16.37
C ILE A 85 -8.48 -11.54 -14.82
N TYR A 86 -7.40 -11.10 -14.18
CA TYR A 86 -7.21 -11.18 -12.74
C TYR A 86 -7.65 -9.90 -12.03
N GLU A 87 -7.13 -8.73 -12.42
CA GLU A 87 -7.48 -7.47 -11.77
C GLU A 87 -7.19 -6.27 -12.69
N ARG A 88 -8.02 -5.22 -12.57
CA ARG A 88 -7.79 -3.93 -13.22
C ARG A 88 -6.75 -3.16 -12.42
N ILE A 89 -5.61 -2.83 -13.03
CA ILE A 89 -4.49 -2.15 -12.36
C ILE A 89 -4.27 -0.77 -12.98
N VAL A 90 -4.14 0.24 -12.13
CA VAL A 90 -3.78 1.60 -12.51
C VAL A 90 -2.57 2.03 -11.70
N LEU A 91 -1.56 2.58 -12.38
CA LEU A 91 -0.39 3.16 -11.73
C LEU A 91 -0.59 4.67 -11.66
N VAL A 92 -0.50 5.26 -10.47
CA VAL A 92 -0.68 6.70 -10.27
C VAL A 92 0.59 7.31 -9.69
N LEU A 93 1.08 8.39 -10.30
CA LEU A 93 2.29 9.08 -9.90
C LEU A 93 2.13 9.68 -8.50
N SER A 94 3.17 9.55 -7.67
CA SER A 94 3.22 10.20 -6.36
C SER A 94 3.28 11.72 -6.52
N SER A 95 2.85 12.44 -5.48
CA SER A 95 3.02 13.90 -5.42
C SER A 95 4.49 14.36 -5.49
N THR A 96 5.44 13.47 -5.17
CA THR A 96 6.87 13.73 -5.27
C THR A 96 7.45 13.45 -6.67
N GLY A 97 6.69 12.84 -7.58
CA GLY A 97 7.13 12.55 -8.95
C GLY A 97 8.22 11.46 -9.06
N GLN A 98 8.51 10.76 -7.97
CA GLN A 98 9.58 9.76 -7.88
C GLN A 98 9.07 8.33 -8.10
N PHE A 99 7.85 8.04 -7.65
CA PHE A 99 7.29 6.68 -7.65
C PHE A 99 5.86 6.69 -8.16
N TYR A 100 5.41 5.55 -8.66
CA TYR A 100 4.02 5.25 -8.94
C TYR A 100 3.46 4.29 -7.90
N TYR A 101 2.25 4.55 -7.43
CA TYR A 101 1.51 3.63 -6.58
C TYR A 101 0.64 2.70 -7.42
N ARG A 102 0.61 1.41 -7.04
CA ARG A 102 -0.38 0.45 -7.52
C ARG A 102 -1.75 0.82 -6.94
N VAL A 103 -2.72 0.99 -7.83
CA VAL A 103 -4.11 1.20 -7.46
C VAL A 103 -4.95 0.14 -8.15
N THR A 104 -5.81 -0.51 -7.38
CA THR A 104 -6.77 -1.50 -7.85
C THR A 104 -8.16 -1.18 -7.32
N PRO A 105 -9.22 -1.84 -7.81
CA PRO A 105 -10.56 -1.69 -7.25
C PRO A 105 -10.62 -1.93 -5.74
N GLN A 106 -9.76 -2.82 -5.22
CA GLN A 106 -9.72 -3.17 -3.80
C GLN A 106 -9.00 -2.11 -2.95
N GLY A 107 -8.08 -1.35 -3.54
CA GLY A 107 -7.41 -0.26 -2.82
C GLY A 107 -6.18 0.33 -3.46
N CYS A 108 -5.52 1.22 -2.71
CA CYS A 108 -4.25 1.81 -3.10
C CYS A 108 -3.16 1.44 -2.09
N THR A 109 -1.94 1.24 -2.57
CA THR A 109 -0.77 0.90 -1.74
C THR A 109 -0.15 2.12 -1.03
N CYS A 110 -0.70 3.32 -1.21
CA CYS A 110 -0.20 4.49 -0.51
C CYS A 110 -0.64 4.49 0.97
N LYS A 111 0.20 5.08 1.83
CA LYS A 111 -0.11 5.26 3.26
C LYS A 111 -1.46 5.95 3.50
N GLY A 112 -1.81 6.92 2.66
CA GLY A 112 -3.10 7.63 2.77
C GLY A 112 -4.31 6.70 2.67
N TYR A 113 -4.24 5.66 1.85
CA TYR A 113 -5.30 4.67 1.74
C TYR A 113 -5.29 3.72 2.94
N ALA A 114 -4.12 3.22 3.35
CA ALA A 114 -4.00 2.34 4.51
C ALA A 114 -4.59 2.94 5.81
N TYR A 115 -4.37 4.24 6.06
CA TYR A 115 -4.86 4.88 7.29
C TYR A 115 -6.29 5.40 7.21
N ARG A 116 -6.74 5.92 6.06
CA ARG A 116 -8.02 6.65 5.94
C ARG A 116 -9.03 5.99 5.01
N ASN A 117 -8.64 4.92 4.31
CA ASN A 117 -9.41 4.30 3.22
C ASN A 117 -9.93 5.33 2.20
N ASN A 118 -9.22 6.45 2.07
CA ASN A 118 -9.60 7.60 1.27
C ASN A 118 -8.31 8.33 0.87
N CYS A 119 -7.84 8.06 -0.34
CA CYS A 119 -6.66 8.71 -0.89
C CYS A 119 -6.95 9.31 -2.27
N ARG A 120 -6.18 10.33 -2.64
CA ARG A 120 -6.30 10.99 -3.94
C ARG A 120 -6.07 10.01 -5.09
N HIS A 121 -5.10 9.09 -4.98
CA HIS A 121 -4.78 8.15 -6.05
C HIS A 121 -5.96 7.21 -6.39
N TYR A 122 -6.63 6.68 -5.37
CA TYR A 122 -7.81 5.83 -5.55
C TYR A 122 -8.97 6.60 -6.18
N LYS A 123 -9.20 7.85 -5.77
CA LYS A 123 -10.23 8.71 -6.35
C LYS A 123 -9.96 9.06 -7.82
N LEU A 124 -8.69 9.23 -8.21
CA LEU A 124 -8.30 9.48 -9.59
C LEU A 124 -8.44 8.23 -10.47
N ALA A 125 -8.02 7.07 -9.96
CA ALA A 125 -8.04 5.83 -10.72
C ALA A 125 -9.43 5.20 -10.84
N PHE A 126 -10.24 5.27 -9.77
CA PHE A 126 -11.55 4.63 -9.67
C PHE A 126 -12.59 5.59 -9.06
N PRO A 127 -12.97 6.67 -9.78
CA PRO A 127 -13.92 7.67 -9.27
C PRO A 127 -15.30 7.06 -8.98
N GLU A 128 -15.75 6.09 -9.78
CA GLU A 128 -17.05 5.41 -9.62
C GLU A 128 -17.10 4.60 -8.31
N LEU A 129 -16.08 3.79 -8.05
CA LEU A 129 -15.97 2.99 -6.82
C LEU A 129 -15.76 3.86 -5.59
N ALA A 130 -15.05 4.98 -5.74
CA ALA A 130 -14.90 5.96 -4.66
C ALA A 130 -16.24 6.62 -4.32
N ALA A 131 -17.03 7.00 -5.32
CA ALA A 131 -18.35 7.59 -5.13
C ALA A 131 -19.33 6.60 -4.50
N GLU A 132 -19.33 5.33 -4.94
CA GLU A 132 -20.14 4.28 -4.33
C GLU A 132 -19.81 4.07 -2.85
N ARG A 133 -18.52 4.00 -2.51
CA ARG A 133 -18.07 3.88 -1.12
C ARG A 133 -18.44 5.09 -0.26
N ASP A 134 -18.31 6.30 -0.79
CA ASP A 134 -18.72 7.52 -0.10
C ASP A 134 -20.25 7.54 0.10
N ALA A 135 -21.02 7.05 -0.88
CA ALA A 135 -22.47 6.90 -0.77
C ALA A 135 -22.89 5.82 0.25
N VAL A 136 -22.18 4.69 0.31
CA VAL A 136 -22.41 3.65 1.32
C VAL A 136 -22.06 4.17 2.71
N LYS A 137 -20.97 4.94 2.88
CA LYS A 137 -20.65 5.60 4.17
C LYS A 137 -21.72 6.61 4.58
N ALA A 138 -22.28 7.36 3.62
CA ALA A 138 -23.39 8.27 3.88
C ALA A 138 -24.67 7.53 4.28
N LYS A 139 -24.97 6.38 3.65
CA LYS A 139 -26.15 5.54 3.97
C LYS A 139 -25.99 4.72 5.25
N ALA A 140 -24.78 4.30 5.60
CA ALA A 140 -24.45 3.63 6.87
C ALA A 140 -24.44 4.60 8.07
N SER A 141 -24.74 5.88 7.85
CA SER A 141 -24.97 6.88 8.89
C SER A 141 -26.41 7.41 8.81
N PRO A 142 -27.30 6.82 9.62
CA PRO A 142 -27.93 7.59 10.67
C PRO A 142 -27.42 7.02 11.98
N LYS A 143 -26.11 7.13 12.23
CA LYS A 143 -25.68 7.22 13.61
C LYS A 143 -26.30 8.52 14.09
N ALA A 144 -27.34 8.38 14.92
CA ALA A 144 -27.91 9.44 15.72
C ALA A 144 -26.80 10.43 16.03
N ALA A 145 -26.95 11.65 15.51
CA ALA A 145 -26.24 12.79 16.05
C ALA A 145 -26.59 12.76 17.54
N LYS A 146 -25.74 12.14 18.36
CA LYS A 146 -25.74 12.43 19.79
C LYS A 146 -25.63 13.95 19.82
N PRO A 147 -26.61 14.66 20.39
CA PRO A 147 -26.59 16.10 20.38
C PRO A 147 -25.24 16.50 20.95
N LYS A 148 -24.47 17.31 20.20
CA LYS A 148 -23.27 17.96 20.71
C LYS A 148 -23.67 18.53 22.08
N PRO A 149 -23.13 18.03 23.20
CA PRO A 149 -23.31 18.72 24.45
C PRO A 149 -22.70 20.10 24.25
N LYS A 150 -23.50 21.12 24.51
CA LYS A 150 -23.09 22.52 24.45
C LYS A 150 -21.75 22.67 25.19
N ALA A 151 -20.74 23.17 24.48
CA ALA A 151 -19.53 23.82 24.99
C ALA A 151 -19.14 23.46 26.44
N ALA A 152 -18.82 22.20 26.71
CA ALA A 152 -17.88 21.90 27.79
C ALA A 152 -16.49 22.18 27.24
N LYS A 153 -15.72 22.99 27.95
CA LYS A 153 -14.37 23.42 27.60
C LYS A 153 -13.53 22.17 27.30
N LYS A 154 -13.18 21.92 26.02
CA LYS A 154 -12.26 20.84 25.65
C LYS A 154 -10.98 21.02 26.46
N LEU A 155 -10.70 20.08 27.35
CA LEU A 155 -9.45 20.06 28.09
C LEU A 155 -8.32 19.84 27.09
N SER A 156 -7.29 20.68 27.14
CA SER A 156 -6.07 20.41 26.38
C SER A 156 -5.47 19.06 26.82
N PRO A 157 -4.67 18.38 25.96
CA PRO A 157 -4.07 17.09 26.31
C PRO A 157 -3.29 17.11 27.63
N GLU A 158 -2.68 18.24 27.98
CA GLU A 158 -1.98 18.44 29.25
C GLU A 158 -2.93 18.54 30.44
N GLN A 159 -4.03 19.30 30.31
CA GLN A 159 -5.05 19.40 31.35
C GLN A 159 -5.79 18.08 31.56
N ALA A 160 -6.03 17.32 30.50
CA ALA A 160 -6.62 15.98 30.59
C ALA A 160 -5.65 15.00 31.28
N LYS A 161 -4.35 15.06 30.97
CA LYS A 161 -3.33 14.26 31.67
C LYS A 161 -3.30 14.57 33.17
N GLU A 162 -3.35 15.84 33.55
CA GLU A 162 -3.33 16.26 34.95
C GLU A 162 -4.61 15.83 35.69
N ALA A 163 -5.78 16.04 35.08
CA ALA A 163 -7.07 15.64 35.65
C ALA A 163 -7.16 14.12 35.87
N VAL A 164 -6.73 13.32 34.88
CA VAL A 164 -6.69 11.86 34.99
C VAL A 164 -5.66 11.41 36.03
N THR A 165 -4.51 12.08 36.11
CA THR A 165 -3.49 11.78 37.13
C THR A 165 -4.04 12.05 38.54
N GLN A 166 -4.71 13.18 38.77
CA GLN A 166 -5.36 13.47 40.06
C GLN A 166 -6.48 12.49 40.39
N ALA A 167 -7.27 12.06 39.40
CA ALA A 167 -8.37 11.13 39.62
C ALA A 167 -7.90 9.73 40.06
N LEU A 168 -6.73 9.30 39.59
CA LEU A 168 -6.21 7.95 39.80
C LEU A 168 -5.13 7.85 40.88
N LYS A 169 -4.34 8.92 41.08
CA LYS A 169 -3.22 8.94 42.03
C LYS A 169 -3.74 8.71 43.46
N GLY A 170 -3.23 7.66 44.10
CA GLY A 170 -3.58 7.29 45.48
C GLY A 170 -4.86 6.45 45.64
N LYS A 171 -5.66 6.27 44.57
CA LYS A 171 -6.88 5.43 44.62
C LYS A 171 -6.65 4.00 44.12
N TYR A 172 -5.71 3.81 43.20
CA TYR A 172 -5.49 2.53 42.54
C TYR A 172 -4.03 2.08 42.63
N PRO A 173 -3.69 1.02 43.41
CA PRO A 173 -2.33 0.47 43.49
C PRO A 173 -1.71 0.03 42.17
N LEU A 174 -2.50 -0.38 41.18
CA LEU A 174 -2.00 -0.77 39.84
C LEU A 174 -1.60 0.42 38.98
N PHE A 175 -2.03 1.63 39.31
CA PHE A 175 -1.74 2.84 38.54
C PHE A 175 -0.29 3.30 38.74
N LYS A 176 0.44 3.53 37.64
CA LYS A 176 1.79 4.09 37.68
C LYS A 176 1.81 5.55 37.24
N TYR A 177 1.48 5.81 35.99
CA TYR A 177 1.45 7.16 35.45
C TYR A 177 0.59 7.27 34.18
N VAL A 178 0.33 8.50 33.77
CA VAL A 178 -0.40 8.84 32.55
C VAL A 178 0.58 9.37 31.49
N ARG A 179 0.48 8.87 30.26
CA ARG A 179 1.18 9.42 29.09
C ARG A 179 0.18 10.04 28.13
N SER A 180 0.41 11.28 27.72
CA SER A 180 -0.31 11.90 26.61
C SER A 180 0.31 11.45 25.29
N GLY A 181 -0.52 11.13 24.29
CA GLY A 181 -0.04 10.95 22.92
C GLY A 181 0.32 12.31 22.32
N GLU A 182 1.55 12.46 21.80
CA GLU A 182 1.99 13.73 21.18
C GLU A 182 1.27 14.02 19.84
N MET A 183 0.65 13.01 19.23
CA MET A 183 0.05 13.11 17.89
C MET A 183 -1.45 12.76 17.82
N MET A 184 -2.08 12.38 18.93
CA MET A 184 -3.52 12.10 19.00
C MET A 184 -4.12 12.66 20.29
N ASP A 185 -5.38 13.07 20.26
CA ASP A 185 -6.20 13.43 21.44
C ASP A 185 -6.48 12.17 22.29
N SER A 186 -5.43 11.50 22.73
CA SER A 186 -5.48 10.24 23.46
C SER A 186 -4.52 10.22 24.64
N ILE A 187 -4.93 9.49 25.66
CA ILE A 187 -4.20 9.29 26.89
C ILE A 187 -3.99 7.80 27.10
N THR A 188 -2.76 7.40 27.40
CA THR A 188 -2.43 6.03 27.78
C THR A 188 -2.19 5.95 29.28
N LEU A 189 -2.99 5.15 29.97
CA LEU A 189 -2.79 4.74 31.36
C LEU A 189 -1.77 3.61 31.40
N ARG A 190 -0.68 3.81 32.15
CA ARG A 190 0.31 2.77 32.40
C ARG A 190 0.01 2.09 33.72
N ILE A 191 -0.22 0.78 33.64
CA ILE A 191 -0.42 -0.08 34.81
C ILE A 191 0.77 -1.01 35.01
N ALA A 192 0.96 -1.47 36.25
CA ALA A 192 2.00 -2.43 36.59
C ALA A 192 1.78 -3.74 35.84
N TYR A 193 2.83 -4.24 35.15
CA TYR A 193 2.77 -5.52 34.46
C TYR A 193 2.58 -6.68 35.44
N LYS A 194 1.66 -7.58 35.08
CA LYS A 194 1.52 -8.91 35.67
C LYS A 194 1.18 -9.90 34.56
N GLU A 195 1.72 -11.11 34.67
CA GLU A 195 1.44 -12.21 33.73
C GLU A 195 -0.02 -12.69 33.86
N GLU A 196 -0.56 -12.66 35.08
CA GLU A 196 -1.97 -12.97 35.37
C GLU A 196 -2.56 -11.90 36.28
N TYR A 197 -3.69 -11.33 35.87
CA TYR A 197 -4.50 -10.46 36.71
C TYR A 197 -5.55 -11.30 37.43
N THR A 198 -5.70 -11.07 38.73
CA THR A 198 -6.84 -11.65 39.46
C THR A 198 -8.15 -10.97 39.04
N PRO A 199 -9.31 -11.62 39.21
CA PRO A 199 -10.61 -11.00 38.89
C PRO A 199 -10.86 -9.66 39.60
N ALA A 200 -10.31 -9.49 40.82
CA ALA A 200 -10.38 -8.24 41.57
C ALA A 200 -9.54 -7.12 40.93
N GLU A 201 -8.39 -7.46 40.35
CA GLU A 201 -7.53 -6.52 39.64
C GLU A 201 -8.10 -6.15 38.27
N ASP A 202 -8.76 -7.09 37.58
CA ASP A 202 -9.50 -6.79 36.36
C ASP A 202 -10.67 -5.82 36.61
N ALA A 203 -11.39 -6.02 37.72
CA ALA A 203 -12.42 -5.08 38.16
C ALA A 203 -11.80 -3.69 38.44
N GLN A 204 -10.63 -3.67 39.09
CA GLN A 204 -9.89 -2.45 39.35
C GLN A 204 -9.46 -1.72 38.06
N VAL A 205 -8.97 -2.44 37.04
CA VAL A 205 -8.61 -1.86 35.74
C VAL A 205 -9.82 -1.26 35.03
N ARG A 206 -11.00 -1.90 35.14
CA ARG A 206 -12.27 -1.36 34.61
C ARG A 206 -12.69 -0.09 35.34
N GLU A 207 -12.59 -0.07 36.67
CA GLU A 207 -12.88 1.12 37.48
C GLU A 207 -11.91 2.26 37.17
N MET A 208 -10.61 1.96 37.01
CA MET A 208 -9.60 2.94 36.60
C MET A 208 -9.95 3.55 35.24
N ARG A 209 -10.37 2.73 34.27
CA ARG A 209 -10.81 3.22 32.96
C ARG A 209 -12.04 4.11 33.09
N ALA A 210 -13.02 3.72 33.89
CA ALA A 210 -14.24 4.50 34.11
C ALA A 210 -13.94 5.84 34.79
N ALA A 211 -13.09 5.84 35.82
CA ALA A 211 -12.64 7.05 36.52
C ALA A 211 -11.86 7.99 35.60
N ALA A 212 -10.97 7.44 34.76
CA ALA A 212 -10.23 8.21 33.77
C ALA A 212 -11.16 8.80 32.70
N GLN A 213 -12.16 8.04 32.23
CA GLN A 213 -13.15 8.51 31.26
C GLN A 213 -14.07 9.58 31.87
N ALA A 214 -14.39 9.48 33.16
CA ALA A 214 -15.15 10.52 33.86
C ALA A 214 -14.35 11.82 34.01
N ALA A 215 -13.04 11.71 34.23
CA ALA A 215 -12.15 12.87 34.34
C ALA A 215 -11.85 13.53 32.98
N ALA A 216 -11.82 12.75 31.89
CA ALA A 216 -11.58 13.23 30.54
C ALA A 216 -12.56 12.58 29.54
N PRO A 217 -13.83 13.04 29.50
CA PRO A 217 -14.88 12.41 28.70
C PRO A 217 -14.66 12.50 27.18
N ASP A 218 -13.91 13.51 26.74
CA ASP A 218 -13.68 13.81 25.32
C ASP A 218 -12.36 13.26 24.75
N VAL A 219 -11.60 12.50 25.56
CA VAL A 219 -10.27 11.97 25.20
C VAL A 219 -10.33 10.45 25.09
N GLU A 220 -9.64 9.88 24.10
CA GLU A 220 -9.55 8.42 23.99
C GLU A 220 -8.56 7.86 25.03
N ILE A 221 -9.03 6.89 25.83
CA ILE A 221 -8.23 6.31 26.92
C ILE A 221 -7.83 4.88 26.57
N TYR A 222 -6.51 4.68 26.50
CA TYR A 222 -5.87 3.40 26.29
C TYR A 222 -5.26 2.90 27.60
N ILE A 223 -5.35 1.61 27.85
CA ILE A 223 -4.64 0.97 28.96
C ILE A 223 -3.52 0.14 28.34
N SER A 224 -2.32 0.33 28.86
CA SER A 224 -1.15 -0.41 28.41
C SER A 224 -0.36 -0.87 29.62
N ASN A 225 0.04 -2.13 29.60
CA ASN A 225 0.96 -2.68 30.57
C ASN A 225 2.36 -2.12 30.30
N MET A 226 3.15 -1.98 31.36
CA MET A 226 4.57 -1.64 31.21
C MET A 226 5.40 -2.86 30.84
#